data_AF-A0A7L1FY46-F1
#
_entry.id   AF-A0A7L1FY46-F1
#
_cell.length_a   1.000
_cell.length_b   1.000
_cell.length_c   1.000
_cell.angle_alpha   90.00
_cell.angle_beta   90.00
_cell.angle_gamma   90.00
#
_symmetry.space_group_name_H-M   'P 1'
#
loop_
_entity.id
_entity.type
_entity.pdbx_description
1 polymer ?
#
loop_
_entity_poly.entity_id
_entity_poly.type
_entity_poly.pdbx_seq_one_letter_code
_entity_poly.pdbx_strand_id
1 'polypeptide(L)'
;LADVESSPSKEEDEDDDDTMQNTVVLFSNTDKFVLMQDMCVVCGSFGRGAEGHLLACSQCSQCYHPYCVNSKITKVMLLKGWRCVECIVCEVCGKASDPSRLLLCDDCDISYHTYCLDPPLQTVPKGGWKCKWCVCCVQCGAASPGFH
;
A
#
# COMPACT_ATOMS: atom_id res chain seq x y z
N LEU A 1 -28.31 -42.25 -47.50
CA LEU A 1 -28.09 -42.87 -46.16
C LEU A 1 -26.66 -42.56 -45.78
N ALA A 2 -26.51 -41.40 -45.15
CA ALA A 2 -25.30 -40.67 -44.75
C ALA A 2 -25.87 -39.46 -43.99
N ASP A 3 -25.44 -38.98 -42.83
CA ASP A 3 -24.42 -39.37 -41.86
C ASP A 3 -24.87 -38.76 -40.50
N VAL A 4 -24.23 -39.21 -39.41
CA VAL A 4 -24.45 -38.72 -38.04
C VAL A 4 -23.79 -37.34 -37.83
N GLU A 5 -24.52 -36.36 -37.30
CA GLU A 5 -23.97 -35.12 -36.71
C GLU A 5 -24.85 -34.74 -35.50
N SER A 6 -24.41 -35.04 -34.27
CA SER A 6 -23.59 -34.18 -33.40
C SER A 6 -24.27 -32.85 -33.06
N SER A 7 -24.93 -32.80 -31.90
CA SER A 7 -25.24 -31.54 -31.22
C SER A 7 -23.97 -30.97 -30.59
N PRO A 8 -23.78 -29.64 -30.61
CA PRO A 8 -23.18 -28.97 -29.48
C PRO A 8 -24.22 -28.06 -28.82
N SER A 9 -24.33 -28.24 -27.51
CA SER A 9 -24.90 -27.31 -26.54
C SER A 9 -24.45 -25.88 -26.81
N LYS A 10 -25.40 -24.94 -26.81
CA LYS A 10 -25.09 -23.52 -26.63
C LYS A 10 -24.57 -23.37 -25.20
N GLU A 11 -23.27 -23.28 -25.06
CA GLU A 11 -22.65 -22.68 -23.88
C GLU A 11 -22.84 -21.17 -24.05
N GLU A 12 -23.64 -20.59 -23.15
CA GLU A 12 -23.78 -19.15 -23.04
C GLU A 12 -22.49 -18.64 -22.40
N ASP A 13 -21.64 -17.99 -23.20
CA ASP A 13 -20.50 -17.23 -22.70
C ASP A 13 -21.04 -16.05 -21.87
N GLU A 14 -21.09 -16.22 -20.55
CA GLU A 14 -21.22 -15.11 -19.60
C GLU A 14 -19.88 -14.34 -19.64
N ASP A 15 -19.76 -13.41 -20.59
CA ASP A 15 -18.76 -12.35 -20.55
C ASP A 15 -19.05 -11.48 -19.32
N ASP A 16 -18.42 -11.81 -18.19
CA ASP A 16 -18.37 -11.00 -16.98
C ASP A 16 -17.60 -9.71 -17.31
N ASP A 17 -18.32 -8.71 -17.81
CA ASP A 17 -17.80 -7.38 -18.13
C ASP A 17 -17.45 -6.64 -16.84
N ASP A 18 -16.31 -7.00 -16.26
CA ASP A 18 -15.71 -6.39 -15.07
C ASP A 18 -15.11 -5.01 -15.41
N THR A 19 -15.77 -4.24 -16.29
CA THR A 19 -15.36 -2.89 -16.66
C THR A 19 -15.58 -1.97 -15.46
N MET A 20 -14.47 -1.55 -14.85
CA MET A 20 -14.45 -0.52 -13.83
C MET A 20 -15.15 0.74 -14.37
N GLN A 21 -16.39 0.98 -13.92
CA GLN A 21 -17.17 2.12 -14.37
C GLN A 21 -16.62 3.41 -13.76
N ASN A 22 -15.93 4.22 -14.59
CA ASN A 22 -15.48 5.54 -14.16
C ASN A 22 -16.65 6.53 -14.17
N THR A 23 -17.23 6.80 -12.99
CA THR A 23 -18.27 7.82 -12.81
C THR A 23 -17.66 9.15 -12.36
N VAL A 24 -17.91 10.22 -13.10
CA VAL A 24 -17.50 11.58 -12.71
C VAL A 24 -18.51 12.13 -11.70
N VAL A 25 -18.03 12.51 -10.51
CA VAL A 25 -18.85 13.19 -9.49
C VAL A 25 -18.44 14.66 -9.43
N LEU A 26 -19.40 15.56 -9.62
CA LEU A 26 -19.20 17.00 -9.59
C LEU A 26 -19.75 17.58 -8.29
N PHE A 27 -18.96 18.44 -7.64
CA PHE A 27 -19.35 19.14 -6.42
C PHE A 27 -19.33 20.66 -6.65
N SER A 28 -20.19 21.38 -5.94
CA SER A 28 -20.12 22.84 -5.89
C SER A 28 -18.80 23.27 -5.26
N ASN A 29 -18.14 24.29 -5.83
CA ASN A 29 -16.93 24.89 -5.24
C ASN A 29 -17.19 25.65 -3.93
N THR A 30 -18.45 25.69 -3.47
CA THR A 30 -18.86 26.26 -2.18
C THR A 30 -19.41 25.20 -1.21
N ASP A 31 -19.34 23.92 -1.58
CA ASP A 31 -19.74 22.83 -0.70
C ASP A 31 -18.75 22.69 0.47
N LYS A 32 -19.18 23.11 1.65
CA LYS A 32 -18.32 23.11 2.85
C LYS A 32 -17.90 21.72 3.26
N PHE A 33 -18.72 20.69 3.03
CA PHE A 33 -18.36 19.32 3.41
C PHE A 33 -17.19 18.85 2.56
N VAL A 34 -17.30 19.00 1.24
CA VAL A 34 -16.25 18.59 0.29
C VAL A 34 -14.96 19.39 0.49
N LEU A 35 -15.06 20.68 0.83
CA LEU A 35 -13.90 21.54 1.06
C LEU A 35 -13.16 21.28 2.38
N MET A 36 -13.79 20.61 3.35
CA MET A 36 -13.22 20.38 4.69
C MET A 36 -12.81 18.94 4.95
N GLN A 37 -12.99 18.03 3.99
CA GLN A 37 -12.68 16.60 4.14
C GLN A 37 -11.68 16.17 3.06
N ASP A 38 -10.74 15.31 3.45
CA ASP A 38 -9.83 14.68 2.50
C ASP A 38 -10.51 13.49 1.82
N MET A 39 -10.14 13.23 0.57
CA MET A 39 -10.70 12.14 -0.24
C MET A 39 -9.62 11.10 -0.52
N CYS A 40 -9.96 9.82 -0.41
CA CYS A 40 -9.08 8.75 -0.83
C CYS A 40 -8.86 8.79 -2.35
N VAL A 41 -7.62 8.92 -2.79
CA VAL A 41 -7.28 8.99 -4.22
C VAL A 41 -7.54 7.67 -4.95
N VAL A 42 -7.57 6.54 -4.24
CA VAL A 42 -7.77 5.21 -4.84
C VAL A 42 -9.24 4.96 -5.18
N CYS A 43 -10.16 5.34 -4.29
CA CYS A 43 -11.59 5.01 -4.44
C CYS A 43 -12.50 6.24 -4.54
N GLY A 44 -11.95 7.47 -4.53
CA GLY A 44 -12.72 8.71 -4.65
C GLY A 44 -13.73 8.96 -3.53
N SER A 45 -13.58 8.28 -2.38
CA SER A 45 -14.54 8.30 -1.29
C SER A 45 -13.94 8.92 -0.03
N PHE A 46 -14.78 9.55 0.79
CA PHE A 46 -14.42 10.08 2.11
C PHE A 46 -14.44 9.01 3.22
N GLY A 47 -15.09 7.88 2.98
CA GLY A 47 -15.39 6.86 3.99
C GLY A 47 -16.51 7.26 4.95
N ARG A 48 -16.92 6.35 5.83
CA ARG A 48 -17.91 6.61 6.90
C ARG A 48 -17.37 6.17 8.25
N GLY A 49 -17.53 7.03 9.27
CA GLY A 49 -17.06 6.72 10.63
C GLY A 49 -15.57 6.38 10.65
N ALA A 50 -15.22 5.21 11.19
CA ALA A 50 -13.83 4.76 11.26
C ALA A 50 -13.19 4.45 9.90
N GLU A 51 -13.98 4.20 8.86
CA GLU A 51 -13.48 3.99 7.49
C GLU A 51 -12.99 5.29 6.86
N GLY A 52 -13.43 6.45 7.35
CA GLY A 52 -12.94 7.75 6.88
C GLY A 52 -11.57 8.15 7.44
N HIS A 53 -10.91 7.29 8.22
CA HIS A 53 -9.53 7.53 8.61
C HIS A 53 -8.61 7.36 7.40
N LEU A 54 -8.01 8.46 6.98
CA LEU A 54 -7.08 8.51 5.87
C LEU A 54 -5.64 8.55 6.34
N LEU A 55 -4.79 7.93 5.54
CA LEU A 55 -3.35 8.00 5.63
C LEU A 55 -2.88 9.01 4.58
N ALA A 56 -2.32 10.12 5.03
CA ALA A 56 -1.75 11.13 4.14
C ALA A 56 -0.29 10.81 3.83
N CYS A 57 0.07 10.81 2.55
CA CYS A 57 1.46 10.68 2.14
C CYS A 57 2.25 11.93 2.56
N SER A 58 3.36 11.75 3.29
CA SER A 58 4.17 12.85 3.80
C SER A 58 4.91 13.64 2.71
N GLN A 59 4.86 13.21 1.44
CA GLN A 59 5.52 13.87 0.32
C GLN A 59 4.53 14.56 -0.63
N CYS A 60 3.53 13.84 -1.13
CA CYS A 60 2.57 14.38 -2.09
C CYS A 60 1.25 14.85 -1.46
N SER A 61 1.04 14.60 -0.16
CA SER A 61 -0.19 14.92 0.59
C SER A 61 -1.46 14.25 0.06
N GLN A 62 -1.35 13.33 -0.91
CA GLN A 62 -2.48 12.50 -1.31
C GLN A 62 -2.90 11.61 -0.15
N CYS A 63 -4.20 11.42 -0.02
CA CYS A 63 -4.81 10.67 1.06
C CYS A 63 -5.29 9.31 0.56
N TYR A 64 -5.15 8.30 1.42
CA TYR A 64 -5.45 6.91 1.10
C TYR A 64 -6.18 6.26 2.27
N HIS A 65 -7.23 5.49 2.01
CA HIS A 65 -7.71 4.58 3.04
C HIS A 65 -6.67 3.49 3.28
N PRO A 66 -6.37 3.13 4.55
CA PRO A 66 -5.42 2.06 4.85
C PRO A 66 -5.73 0.76 4.11
N TYR A 67 -7.00 0.38 4.01
CA TYR A 67 -7.43 -0.82 3.29
C TYR A 67 -7.29 -0.70 1.75
N CYS A 68 -7.41 0.51 1.18
CA CYS A 68 -7.22 0.73 -0.25
C CYS A 68 -5.76 0.55 -0.70
N VAL A 69 -4.81 0.68 0.23
CA VAL A 69 -3.37 0.48 -0.01
C VAL A 69 -2.80 -0.73 0.74
N ASN A 70 -3.67 -1.55 1.35
CA ASN A 70 -3.29 -2.70 2.17
C ASN A 70 -2.27 -2.37 3.29
N SER A 71 -2.33 -1.15 3.84
CA SER A 71 -1.49 -0.73 4.96
C SER A 71 -2.28 -0.83 6.27
N LYS A 72 -1.57 -1.08 7.37
CA LYS A 72 -2.11 -1.00 8.74
C LYS A 72 -1.49 0.20 9.42
N ILE A 73 -2.31 1.15 9.88
CA ILE A 73 -1.79 2.33 10.58
C ILE A 73 -1.07 1.88 11.86
N THR A 74 0.24 2.11 11.92
CA THR A 74 1.04 1.89 13.12
C THR A 74 1.56 3.20 13.70
N LYS A 75 1.90 3.18 15.00
CA LYS A 75 2.49 4.33 15.68
C LYS A 75 3.76 4.84 14.99
N VAL A 76 4.55 3.93 14.40
CA VAL A 76 5.77 4.28 13.68
C VAL A 76 5.46 5.08 12.42
N MET A 77 4.44 4.69 11.65
CA MET A 77 3.98 5.46 10.47
C MET A 77 3.55 6.87 10.84
N LEU A 78 2.80 7.03 11.96
CA LEU A 78 2.35 8.33 12.44
C LEU A 78 3.51 9.22 12.89
N LEU A 79 4.56 8.64 13.49
CA LEU A 79 5.70 9.38 14.01
C LEU A 79 6.78 9.69 12.97
N LYS A 80 6.97 8.81 11.99
CA LYS A 80 8.02 8.92 10.97
C LYS A 80 7.53 9.46 9.62
N GLY A 81 6.21 9.49 9.44
CA GLY A 81 5.59 9.86 8.17
C GLY A 81 5.55 8.67 7.23
N TRP A 82 4.35 8.29 6.83
CA TRP A 82 4.15 7.30 5.79
C TRP A 82 4.28 7.93 4.40
N ARG A 83 4.76 7.17 3.42
CA ARG A 83 4.88 7.58 2.02
C ARG A 83 4.12 6.58 1.14
N CYS A 84 3.34 7.07 0.18
CA CYS A 84 2.69 6.21 -0.80
C CYS A 84 3.71 5.58 -1.75
N VAL A 85 3.28 4.57 -2.51
CA VAL A 85 4.11 3.77 -3.43
C VAL A 85 4.94 4.64 -4.39
N GLU A 86 4.35 5.71 -4.92
CA GLU A 86 5.01 6.65 -5.84
C GLU A 86 6.03 7.59 -5.17
N CYS A 87 5.99 7.67 -3.84
CA CYS A 87 6.81 8.56 -3.02
C CYS A 87 7.82 7.80 -2.14
N ILE A 88 7.93 6.48 -2.30
CA ILE A 88 8.84 5.68 -1.49
C ILE A 88 10.29 6.07 -1.81
N VAL A 89 11.04 6.40 -0.77
CA VAL A 89 12.48 6.67 -0.81
C VAL A 89 13.13 6.03 0.40
N CYS A 90 14.39 5.61 0.24
CA CYS A 90 15.17 5.09 1.36
C CYS A 90 15.28 6.12 2.48
N GLU A 91 14.93 5.73 3.70
CA GLU A 91 14.89 6.60 4.88
C GLU A 91 16.28 7.12 5.29
N VAL A 92 17.37 6.48 4.82
CA VAL A 92 18.74 6.85 5.16
C VAL A 92 19.33 7.82 4.13
N CYS A 93 19.19 7.51 2.84
CA CYS A 93 19.83 8.30 1.78
C CYS A 93 18.88 9.24 1.02
N GLY A 94 17.57 9.12 1.23
CA GLY A 94 16.53 9.94 0.60
C GLY A 94 16.32 9.66 -0.89
N LYS A 95 16.89 8.58 -1.44
CA LYS A 95 16.82 8.24 -2.88
C LYS A 95 15.88 7.08 -3.15
N ALA A 96 15.26 7.09 -4.32
CA ALA A 96 14.45 5.98 -4.88
C ALA A 96 15.24 5.08 -5.86
N SER A 97 16.57 5.22 -5.94
CA SER A 97 17.41 4.37 -6.79
C SER A 97 17.36 2.90 -6.37
N ASP A 98 17.81 1.96 -7.20
CA ASP A 98 17.95 0.53 -6.87
C ASP A 98 16.72 -0.10 -6.17
N PRO A 99 15.52 -0.03 -6.75
CA PRO A 99 14.30 -0.53 -6.12
C PRO A 99 14.38 -2.03 -5.79
N SER A 100 15.17 -2.82 -6.53
CA SER A 100 15.39 -4.25 -6.26
C SER A 100 16.14 -4.54 -4.96
N ARG A 101 16.79 -3.53 -4.36
CA ARG A 101 17.49 -3.61 -3.06
C ARG A 101 16.82 -2.74 -2.01
N LEU A 102 15.62 -2.22 -2.27
CA LEU A 102 14.86 -1.40 -1.35
C LEU A 102 13.91 -2.30 -0.56
N LEU A 103 14.19 -2.47 0.73
CA LEU A 103 13.35 -3.21 1.67
C LEU A 103 12.24 -2.32 2.19
N LEU A 104 11.04 -2.86 2.35
CA LEU A 104 9.97 -2.24 3.11
C LEU A 104 9.80 -2.98 4.43
N CYS A 105 9.56 -2.24 5.51
CA CYS A 105 9.24 -2.84 6.79
C CYS A 105 7.80 -3.35 6.81
N ASP A 106 7.59 -4.62 7.17
CA ASP A 106 6.26 -5.27 7.19
C ASP A 106 5.23 -4.61 8.12
N ASP A 107 5.68 -3.80 9.09
CA ASP A 107 4.82 -3.15 10.09
C ASP A 107 4.59 -1.65 9.81
N CYS A 108 5.44 -0.98 9.04
CA CYS A 108 5.36 0.48 8.91
C CYS A 108 5.63 1.03 7.51
N ASP A 109 5.92 0.16 6.53
CA ASP A 109 6.22 0.50 5.13
C ASP A 109 7.41 1.47 4.93
N ILE A 110 8.11 1.88 6.00
CA ILE A 110 9.34 2.67 5.88
C ILE A 110 10.39 1.82 5.18
N SER A 111 11.01 2.41 4.16
CA SER A 111 11.92 1.71 3.29
C SER A 111 13.38 2.03 3.50
N TYR A 112 14.23 1.04 3.24
CA TYR A 112 15.67 1.11 3.43
C TYR A 112 16.38 0.33 2.33
N HIS A 113 17.41 0.89 1.71
CA HIS A 113 18.30 0.06 0.91
C HIS A 113 19.02 -0.94 1.78
N THR A 114 19.21 -2.17 1.30
CA THR A 114 19.95 -3.22 2.02
C THR A 114 21.33 -2.71 2.48
N TYR A 115 22.00 -1.93 1.64
CA TYR A 115 23.33 -1.37 1.90
C TYR A 115 23.35 -0.09 2.73
N CYS A 116 22.19 0.55 2.94
CA CYS A 116 22.07 1.73 3.80
C CYS A 116 21.73 1.37 5.25
N LEU A 117 21.44 0.10 5.53
CA LEU A 117 21.25 -0.41 6.89
C LEU A 117 22.57 -0.42 7.67
N ASP A 118 22.45 -0.44 8.99
CA ASP A 118 23.58 -0.60 9.90
C ASP A 118 23.33 -1.80 10.84
N PRO A 119 24.06 -2.92 10.66
CA PRO A 119 25.01 -3.16 9.57
C PRO A 119 24.32 -3.42 8.22
N PRO A 120 25.04 -3.22 7.09
CA PRO A 120 24.52 -3.48 5.75
C PRO A 120 24.12 -4.94 5.53
N LEU A 121 23.01 -5.17 4.84
CA LEU A 121 22.61 -6.49 4.35
C LEU A 121 23.15 -6.71 2.93
N GLN A 122 23.75 -7.87 2.71
CA GLN A 122 24.31 -8.24 1.39
C GLN A 122 23.21 -8.64 0.40
N THR A 123 22.12 -9.21 0.88
CA THR A 123 21.00 -9.70 0.08
C THR A 123 19.67 -9.33 0.72
N VAL A 124 18.60 -9.32 -0.09
CA VAL A 124 17.23 -9.18 0.40
C VAL A 124 16.86 -10.44 1.20
N PRO A 125 16.36 -10.31 2.45
CA PRO A 125 15.90 -11.45 3.24
C PRO A 125 14.79 -12.24 2.52
N LYS A 126 14.78 -13.56 2.66
CA LYS A 126 13.76 -14.43 2.03
C LYS A 126 12.38 -14.39 2.72
N GLY A 127 12.30 -13.80 3.91
CA GLY A 127 11.08 -13.72 4.71
C GLY A 127 10.81 -12.30 5.18
N GLY A 128 9.88 -12.16 6.12
CA GLY A 128 9.50 -10.87 6.67
C GLY A 128 10.68 -10.11 7.28
N TRP A 129 10.66 -8.80 7.12
CA TRP A 129 11.69 -7.90 7.63
C TRP A 129 11.06 -6.72 8.37
N LYS A 130 11.60 -6.43 9.55
CA LYS A 130 11.18 -5.30 10.37
C LYS A 130 12.33 -4.35 10.60
N CYS A 131 12.05 -3.05 10.47
CA CYS A 131 13.03 -2.01 10.74
C CYS A 131 13.31 -1.91 12.25
N LYS A 132 14.39 -1.20 12.61
CA LYS A 132 14.80 -0.95 14.01
C LYS A 132 13.74 -0.29 14.90
N TRP A 133 12.72 0.34 14.29
CA TRP A 133 11.62 0.98 15.03
C TRP A 133 10.48 0.02 15.34
N CYS A 134 10.35 -1.08 14.58
CA CYS A 134 9.25 -2.04 14.71
C CYS A 134 9.71 -3.38 15.30
N VAL A 135 10.98 -3.73 15.17
CA VAL A 135 11.50 -4.98 15.72
C VAL A 135 11.50 -4.93 17.24
N CYS A 136 10.99 -5.98 17.87
CA CYS A 136 11.02 -6.19 19.31
C CYS A 136 11.02 -7.70 19.59
N CYS A 137 12.00 -8.17 20.35
CA CYS A 137 12.05 -9.56 20.78
C CYS A 137 11.02 -9.80 21.89
N VAL A 138 10.11 -10.75 21.67
CA VAL A 138 9.05 -11.07 22.65
C VAL A 138 9.59 -11.73 23.94
N GLN A 139 10.81 -12.27 23.92
CA GLN A 139 11.40 -12.93 25.09
C GLN A 139 12.22 -11.98 25.97
N CYS A 140 12.99 -11.07 25.38
CA CYS A 140 13.91 -10.19 26.11
C CYS A 140 13.72 -8.69 25.86
N GLY A 141 12.80 -8.30 24.97
CA GLY A 141 12.53 -6.90 24.64
C GLY A 141 13.59 -6.21 23.78
N ALA A 142 14.59 -6.95 23.26
CA ALA A 142 15.61 -6.38 22.41
C ALA A 142 15.01 -5.80 21.12
N ALA A 143 15.40 -4.57 20.78
CA ALA A 143 14.95 -3.83 19.58
C ALA A 143 16.02 -3.78 18.47
N SER A 144 17.08 -4.58 18.59
CA SER A 144 18.05 -4.79 17.52
C SER A 144 17.49 -5.80 16.52
N PRO A 145 17.48 -5.51 15.20
CA PRO A 145 17.19 -6.52 14.19
C PRO A 145 18.16 -7.70 14.34
N GLY A 146 17.64 -8.89 14.62
CA GLY A 146 18.48 -10.09 14.70
C GLY A 146 18.99 -10.50 13.32
N PHE A 147 20.22 -11.01 13.25
CA PHE A 147 20.69 -11.76 12.08
C PHE A 147 20.13 -13.17 12.19
N HIS A 148 19.38 -13.61 11.17
CA HIS A 148 18.99 -15.00 11.04
C HIS A 148 20.13 -15.80 10.42
#